data_AF-A0A2W0BRF8-F1
#
_entry.id   AF-A0A2W0BRF8-F1
#
_cell.length_a   1.000
_cell.length_b   1.000
_cell.length_c   1.000
_cell.angle_alpha   90.00
_cell.angle_beta   90.00
_cell.angle_gamma   90.00
#
_symmetry.space_group_name_H-M   'P 1'
#
loop_
_entity.id
_entity.type
_entity.pdbx_description
1 polymer ?
#
loop_
_entity_poly.entity_id
_entity_poly.type
_entity_poly.pdbx_seq_one_letter_code
_entity_poly.pdbx_strand_id
1 'polypeptide(L)'
;KRLVPLPPEILGVLGHYLRLERPLTNAPALFVSLKGRRRGQPMSAAGLRSLFRHHRMRSRISNANPHRLRHTFGADMVRAGMSLPALQRLMGHSQIQTTMLYVELAPQDVWREYACAIEKRKALDSSHLS
;
A
#
# COMPACT_ATOMS: atom_id res chain seq x y z
N LYS A 1 -4.97 -17.16 -1.75
CA LYS A 1 -4.00 -16.34 -0.97
C LYS A 1 -3.40 -15.29 -1.90
N ARG A 2 -3.27 -14.03 -1.48
CA ARG A 2 -2.67 -12.94 -2.28
C ARG A 2 -1.24 -12.68 -1.79
N LEU A 3 -0.31 -12.47 -2.71
CA LEU A 3 1.03 -11.98 -2.42
C LEU A 3 1.08 -10.47 -2.57
N VAL A 4 1.71 -9.78 -1.62
CA VAL A 4 1.91 -8.33 -1.65
C VAL A 4 3.42 -8.10 -1.51
N PRO A 5 4.11 -7.56 -2.52
CA PRO A 5 5.51 -7.20 -2.39
C PRO A 5 5.66 -6.10 -1.33
N LEU A 6 6.64 -6.28 -0.44
CA LEU A 6 6.98 -5.29 0.58
C LEU A 6 8.32 -4.64 0.20
N PRO A 7 8.38 -3.30 0.08
CA PRO A 7 9.64 -2.60 -0.10
C PRO A 7 10.63 -2.92 1.03
N PRO A 8 11.95 -2.91 0.76
CA PRO A 8 12.98 -3.17 1.79
C PRO A 8 12.84 -2.26 3.02
N GLU A 9 12.45 -1.01 2.82
CA GLU A 9 12.18 -0.03 3.88
C GLU A 9 11.11 -0.53 4.87
N ILE A 10 10.02 -1.12 4.36
CA ILE A 10 8.94 -1.67 5.18
C ILE A 10 9.41 -2.91 5.95
N LEU A 11 10.26 -3.73 5.34
CA LEU A 11 10.88 -4.87 6.02
C LEU A 11 11.79 -4.39 7.17
N GLY A 12 12.53 -3.30 6.97
CA GLY A 12 13.32 -2.65 8.03
C GLY A 12 12.47 -2.18 9.20
N VAL A 13 11.36 -1.48 8.92
CA VAL A 13 10.40 -1.01 9.95
C VAL A 13 9.75 -2.18 10.69
N LEU A 14 9.32 -3.22 9.98
CA LEU A 14 8.75 -4.42 10.59
C LEU A 14 9.78 -5.14 11.47
N GLY A 15 11.03 -5.24 11.01
CA GLY A 15 12.13 -5.81 11.80
C GLY A 15 12.41 -5.01 13.08
N HIS A 16 12.38 -3.68 12.99
CA HIS A 16 12.50 -2.81 14.17
C HIS A 16 11.36 -3.07 15.17
N TYR A 17 10.11 -3.06 14.70
CA TYR A 17 8.95 -3.37 15.52
C TYR A 17 9.08 -4.74 16.22
N LEU A 18 9.45 -5.80 15.47
CA LEU A 18 9.58 -7.15 16.01
C LEU A 18 10.68 -7.28 17.06
N ARG A 19 11.80 -6.56 16.92
CA ARG A 19 12.94 -6.66 17.83
C ARG A 19 12.87 -5.73 19.03
N LEU A 20 12.35 -4.51 18.85
CA LEU A 20 12.52 -3.43 19.83
C LEU A 20 11.20 -3.01 20.49
N GLU A 21 10.08 -3.15 19.80
CA GLU A 21 8.79 -2.65 20.30
C GLU A 21 7.84 -3.77 20.73
N ARG A 22 7.78 -4.87 19.97
CA ARG A 22 6.83 -5.95 20.16
C ARG A 22 7.14 -6.66 21.49
N PRO A 23 6.19 -6.70 22.44
CA PRO A 23 6.38 -7.44 23.68
C PRO A 23 6.50 -8.94 23.40
N LEU A 24 7.21 -9.66 24.27
CA LEU A 24 7.18 -11.12 24.29
C LEU A 24 5.75 -11.58 24.59
N THR A 25 5.20 -12.39 23.68
CA THR A 25 3.81 -12.87 23.74
C THR A 25 3.66 -14.10 22.85
N ASN A 26 2.78 -15.00 23.26
CA ASN A 26 2.40 -16.19 22.49
C ASN A 26 1.33 -15.88 21.43
N ALA A 27 0.90 -14.62 21.29
CA ALA A 27 -0.08 -14.24 20.27
C ALA A 27 0.46 -14.51 18.86
N PRO A 28 -0.27 -15.27 18.01
CA PRO A 28 0.17 -15.57 16.64
C PRO A 28 0.04 -14.36 15.71
N ALA A 29 -0.67 -13.31 16.13
CA ALA A 29 -0.83 -12.08 15.37
C ALA A 29 0.49 -11.30 15.25
N LEU A 30 0.77 -10.78 14.06
CA LEU A 30 1.92 -9.90 13.81
C LEU A 30 1.85 -8.64 14.69
N PHE A 31 0.72 -7.94 14.61
CA PHE A 31 0.48 -6.71 15.37
C PHE A 31 -0.26 -7.01 16.69
N VAL A 32 0.33 -6.57 17.80
CA VAL A 32 -0.24 -6.69 19.14
C VAL A 32 -0.35 -5.34 19.81
N SER A 33 -1.18 -5.24 20.84
CA SER A 33 -1.26 -4.02 21.65
C SER A 33 0.06 -3.81 22.40
N LEU A 34 0.67 -2.63 22.26
CA LEU A 34 1.97 -2.34 22.87
C LEU A 34 1.87 -1.82 24.32
N LYS A 35 0.70 -1.31 24.72
CA LYS A 35 0.47 -0.63 25.99
C LYS A 35 -0.90 -0.99 26.59
N GLY A 36 -1.07 -0.68 27.86
CA GLY A 36 -2.33 -0.84 28.60
C GLY A 36 -2.65 -2.30 28.97
N ARG A 37 -3.87 -2.52 29.48
CA ARG A 37 -4.31 -3.83 30.03
C ARG A 37 -4.30 -4.99 29.03
N ARG A 38 -4.32 -4.69 27.73
CA ARG A 38 -4.30 -5.70 26.65
C ARG A 38 -2.91 -5.89 26.04
N ARG A 39 -1.85 -5.38 26.68
CA ARG A 39 -0.47 -5.48 26.16
C ARG A 39 -0.12 -6.93 25.82
N GLY A 40 0.44 -7.15 24.62
CA GLY A 40 0.78 -8.49 24.11
C GLY A 40 -0.38 -9.26 23.47
N GLN A 41 -1.63 -8.81 23.61
CA GLN A 41 -2.77 -9.42 22.92
C GLN A 41 -2.90 -8.89 21.48
N PRO A 42 -3.52 -9.64 20.55
CA PRO A 42 -3.77 -9.19 19.19
C PRO A 42 -4.38 -7.78 19.13
N MET A 43 -3.89 -6.95 18.22
CA MET A 43 -4.40 -5.61 18.00
C MET A 43 -5.88 -5.68 17.61
N SER A 44 -6.75 -4.99 18.37
CA SER A 44 -8.17 -4.88 18.03
C SER A 44 -8.41 -3.75 17.02
N ALA A 45 -9.54 -3.80 16.31
CA ALA A 45 -9.95 -2.70 15.42
C ALA A 45 -10.08 -1.36 16.17
N ALA A 46 -10.55 -1.38 17.43
CA ALA A 46 -10.61 -0.19 18.27
C ALA A 46 -9.21 0.34 18.64
N GLY A 47 -8.27 -0.56 18.96
CA GLY A 47 -6.87 -0.21 19.21
C GLY A 47 -6.21 0.43 17.99
N LEU A 48 -6.42 -0.15 16.80
CA LEU A 48 -5.93 0.40 15.55
C LEU A 48 -6.52 1.79 15.27
N ARG A 49 -7.84 1.98 15.43
CA ARG A 49 -8.48 3.31 15.30
C ARG A 49 -7.89 4.34 16.26
N SER A 50 -7.62 3.94 17.51
CA SER A 50 -7.00 4.81 18.51
C SER A 50 -5.57 5.20 18.12
N LEU A 51 -4.79 4.26 17.59
CA LEU A 51 -3.43 4.50 17.09
C LEU A 51 -3.46 5.52 15.94
N PHE A 52 -4.34 5.34 14.96
CA PHE A 52 -4.52 6.30 13.86
C PHE A 52 -4.90 7.68 14.37
N ARG A 53 -5.86 7.78 15.31
CA ARG A 53 -6.26 9.06 15.91
C ARG A 53 -5.10 9.75 16.61
N HIS A 54 -4.28 9.01 17.36
CA HIS A 54 -3.10 9.54 18.03
C HIS A 54 -2.10 10.14 17.04
N HIS A 55 -1.75 9.40 15.99
CA HIS A 55 -0.80 9.89 14.98
C HIS A 55 -1.37 11.05 14.18
N ARG A 56 -2.67 11.06 13.89
CA ARG A 56 -3.37 12.16 13.22
C ARG A 56 -3.22 13.48 13.97
N MET A 57 -3.38 13.46 15.30
CA MET A 57 -3.20 14.65 16.14
C MET A 57 -1.74 15.13 16.16
N ARG A 58 -0.79 14.21 16.14
CA ARG A 58 0.65 14.53 16.20
C ARG A 58 1.21 15.02 14.87
N SER A 59 0.75 14.47 13.76
CA SER A 59 1.26 14.82 12.42
C SER A 59 0.61 16.07 11.83
N ARG A 60 -0.46 16.58 12.44
CA ARG A 60 -1.30 17.68 11.91
C ARG A 60 -1.96 17.35 10.55
N ILE A 61 -1.98 16.09 10.15
CA ILE A 61 -2.68 15.64 8.94
C ILE A 61 -4.13 15.32 9.33
N SER A 62 -4.98 16.33 9.33
CA SER A 62 -6.38 16.26 9.83
C SER A 62 -7.22 15.10 9.28
N ASN A 63 -6.90 14.64 8.06
CA ASN A 63 -7.66 13.62 7.36
C ASN A 63 -6.96 12.25 7.27
N ALA A 64 -5.85 12.04 7.99
CA ALA A 64 -5.15 10.74 7.96
C ALA A 64 -6.02 9.61 8.53
N ASN A 65 -6.39 8.65 7.69
CA ASN A 65 -7.10 7.42 8.07
C ASN A 65 -6.77 6.29 7.09
N PRO A 66 -7.04 5.01 7.43
CA PRO A 66 -6.67 3.88 6.59
C PRO A 66 -7.22 3.93 5.15
N HIS A 67 -8.46 4.39 4.96
CA HIS A 67 -9.06 4.48 3.63
C HIS A 67 -8.39 5.55 2.78
N ARG A 68 -8.08 6.71 3.36
CA ARG A 68 -7.35 7.78 2.66
C ARG A 68 -5.92 7.40 2.33
N LEU A 69 -5.21 6.73 3.24
CA LEU A 69 -3.87 6.20 2.94
C LEU A 69 -3.91 5.20 1.78
N ARG A 70 -4.91 4.31 1.77
CA ARG A 70 -5.13 3.38 0.65
C ARG A 70 -5.43 4.11 -0.65
N HIS A 71 -6.22 5.18 -0.58
CA HIS A 71 -6.55 5.99 -1.75
C HIS A 71 -5.32 6.68 -2.33
N THR A 72 -4.56 7.37 -1.49
CA THR A 72 -3.30 8.03 -1.89
C THR A 72 -2.34 7.02 -2.51
N PHE A 73 -2.14 5.85 -1.88
CA PHE A 73 -1.33 4.78 -2.45
C PHE A 73 -1.82 4.34 -3.84
N GLY A 74 -3.12 4.09 -4.00
CA GLY A 74 -3.69 3.70 -5.29
C GLY A 74 -3.45 4.74 -6.39
N ALA A 75 -3.77 6.01 -6.11
CA ALA A 75 -3.56 7.12 -7.03
C ALA A 75 -2.07 7.34 -7.37
N ASP A 76 -1.18 7.21 -6.39
CA ASP A 76 0.27 7.35 -6.60
C ASP A 76 0.81 6.24 -7.50
N MET A 77 0.37 4.99 -7.31
CA MET A 77 0.80 3.88 -8.15
C MET A 77 0.30 3.99 -9.59
N VAL A 78 -0.94 4.45 -9.81
CA VAL A 78 -1.44 4.75 -11.16
C VAL A 78 -0.60 5.85 -11.80
N ARG A 79 -0.35 6.97 -11.10
CA ARG A 79 0.48 8.08 -11.61
C ARG A 79 1.95 7.70 -11.85
N ALA A 80 2.45 6.69 -11.14
CA ALA A 80 3.77 6.09 -11.38
C ALA A 80 3.79 5.14 -12.60
N GLY A 81 2.65 4.89 -13.26
CA GLY A 81 2.54 4.07 -14.46
C GLY A 81 2.28 2.58 -14.18
N MET A 82 1.82 2.22 -12.98
CA MET A 82 1.38 0.85 -12.71
C MET A 82 0.07 0.56 -13.45
N SER A 83 0.01 -0.56 -14.17
CA SER A 83 -1.21 -0.95 -14.87
C SER A 83 -2.35 -1.27 -13.88
N LEU A 84 -3.58 -0.91 -14.27
CA LEU A 84 -4.77 -1.14 -13.43
C LEU A 84 -4.99 -2.61 -13.05
N PRO A 85 -4.79 -3.61 -13.93
CA PRO A 85 -4.89 -5.01 -13.53
C PRO A 85 -3.87 -5.41 -12.45
N ALA A 86 -2.63 -4.92 -12.56
CA ALA A 86 -1.60 -5.18 -11.56
C ALA A 86 -1.95 -4.52 -10.21
N LEU A 87 -2.40 -3.25 -10.24
CA LEU A 87 -2.84 -2.53 -9.05
C LEU A 87 -4.07 -3.17 -8.40
N GLN A 88 -5.05 -3.59 -9.19
CA GLN A 88 -6.23 -4.31 -8.70
C GLN A 88 -5.83 -5.58 -7.95
N ARG A 89 -4.91 -6.36 -8.51
CA ARG A 89 -4.41 -7.59 -7.90
C ARG A 89 -3.66 -7.30 -6.60
N LEU A 90 -2.80 -6.29 -6.61
CA LEU A 90 -2.03 -5.84 -5.45
C LEU A 90 -2.94 -5.39 -4.30
N MET A 91 -3.91 -4.54 -4.59
CA MET A 91 -4.87 -4.01 -3.61
C MET A 91 -5.96 -5.02 -3.26
N GLY A 92 -6.15 -6.06 -4.08
CA GLY A 92 -7.15 -7.13 -3.93
C GLY A 92 -8.57 -6.61 -4.02
N HIS A 93 -8.83 -5.73 -4.98
CA HIS A 93 -10.19 -5.36 -5.33
C HIS A 93 -10.83 -6.51 -6.13
N SER A 94 -12.03 -6.92 -5.72
CA SER A 94 -12.82 -7.93 -6.42
C SER A 94 -13.34 -7.41 -7.76
N GLN A 95 -13.57 -6.10 -7.86
CA GLN A 95 -14.11 -5.41 -9.01
C GLN A 95 -13.13 -4.35 -9.50
N ILE A 96 -12.83 -4.34 -10.81
CA ILE A 96 -11.92 -3.38 -11.43
C ILE A 96 -12.42 -1.93 -11.28
N GLN A 97 -13.73 -1.73 -11.21
CA GLN A 97 -14.39 -0.44 -10.99
C GLN A 97 -13.88 0.26 -9.72
N THR A 98 -13.52 -0.49 -8.68
CA THR A 98 -12.95 0.10 -7.46
C THR A 98 -11.54 0.68 -7.71
N THR A 99 -10.77 0.07 -8.60
CA THR A 99 -9.42 0.54 -8.98
C THR A 99 -9.49 1.70 -9.98
N MET A 100 -10.52 1.73 -10.83
CA MET A 100 -10.78 2.85 -11.75
C MET A 100 -10.97 4.19 -11.02
N LEU A 101 -11.34 4.18 -9.74
CA LEU A 101 -11.43 5.40 -8.91
C LEU A 101 -10.08 6.12 -8.76
N TYR A 102 -8.95 5.47 -9.04
CA TYR A 102 -7.60 6.07 -8.99
C TYR A 102 -7.15 6.70 -10.31
N VAL A 103 -7.99 6.61 -11.33
CA VAL A 103 -7.71 7.07 -12.68
C VAL A 103 -8.32 8.47 -12.82
N GLU A 104 -7.55 9.49 -12.44
CA GLU A 104 -7.78 10.85 -12.94
C GLU A 104 -6.96 10.99 -14.22
N LEU A 105 -7.56 10.70 -15.38
CA LEU A 105 -6.88 10.91 -16.67
C LEU A 105 -6.91 12.40 -16.98
N ALA A 106 -5.84 13.11 -16.66
CA ALA A 106 -5.58 14.36 -17.37
C ALA A 106 -5.10 14.00 -18.79
N PRO A 107 -5.38 14.83 -19.82
CA PRO A 107 -4.95 14.55 -21.21
C PRO A 107 -3.46 14.23 -21.36
N GLN A 108 -2.62 14.77 -20.48
CA GLN A 108 -1.19 14.47 -20.39
C GLN A 108 -0.85 13.03 -19.99
N ASP A 109 -1.71 12.35 -19.22
CA ASP A 109 -1.48 10.97 -18.78
C ASP A 109 -1.70 9.97 -19.93
N VAL A 110 -2.67 10.26 -20.80
CA VAL A 110 -2.94 9.46 -22.01
C VAL A 110 -1.70 9.45 -22.93
N TRP A 111 -1.10 10.63 -23.15
CA TRP A 111 0.10 10.73 -23.98
C TRP A 111 1.30 10.00 -23.36
N ARG A 112 1.46 10.09 -22.03
CA ARG A 112 2.52 9.39 -21.31
C ARG A 112 2.38 7.87 -21.40
N GLU A 113 1.16 7.35 -21.24
CA GLU A 113 0.91 5.91 -21.37
C GLU A 113 1.17 5.43 -22.79
N TYR A 114 0.71 6.19 -23.80
CA TYR A 114 0.98 5.87 -25.20
C TYR A 114 2.48 5.81 -25.51
N ALA A 115 3.25 6.84 -25.09
CA ALA A 115 4.69 6.88 -25.30
C ALA A 115 5.38 5.68 -24.64
N CYS A 116 5.02 5.33 -23.40
CA CYS A 116 5.58 4.20 -22.68
C CYS A 116 5.25 2.85 -23.35
N ALA A 117 4.04 2.70 -23.91
CA ALA A 117 3.64 1.51 -24.66
C ALA A 117 4.43 1.35 -25.97
N ILE A 118 4.69 2.45 -26.69
CA ILE A 118 5.49 2.44 -27.91
C ILE A 118 6.93 2.00 -27.61
N GLU A 119 7.56 2.51 -26.55
CA GLU A 119 8.92 2.12 -26.18
C GLU A 119 9.02 0.64 -25.77
N LYS A 120 8.05 0.14 -24.98
CA LYS A 120 8.00 -1.29 -24.63
C LYS A 120 7.83 -2.18 -25.86
N ARG A 121 7.01 -1.76 -26.84
CA ARG A 121 6.83 -2.49 -28.10
C ARG A 121 8.15 -2.59 -28.87
N LYS A 122 8.87 -1.47 -29.03
CA LYS A 122 10.18 -1.46 -29.70
C LYS A 122 11.17 -2.41 -29.02
N ALA A 123 11.21 -2.43 -27.69
CA ALA A 123 12.09 -3.34 -26.94
C ALA A 123 11.76 -4.82 -27.19
N LEU A 124 10.46 -5.16 -27.26
CA LEU A 124 10.01 -6.52 -27.58
C LEU A 124 10.38 -6.91 -29.01
N ASP A 125 10.15 -6.03 -29.98
CA ASP A 125 10.47 -6.30 -31.40
C ASP A 125 11.99 -6.48 -31.60
N SER A 126 12.82 -5.75 -30.85
CA SER A 126 14.29 -5.87 -30.87
C SER A 126 14.79 -7.20 -30.30
N SER A 127 14.09 -7.74 -29.29
CA SER A 127 14.43 -9.02 -28.66
C SER A 127 14.05 -10.26 -29.47
N HIS A 128 13.19 -10.12 -30.49
CA HIS A 128 12.82 -11.19 -31.43
C HIS A 128 13.74 -11.29 -32.65
N LEU A 129 14.65 -10.32 -32.84
CA LEU A 129 15.61 -10.25 -33.95
C LEU A 129 17.04 -10.66 -33.54
N SER A 130 17.21 -11.21 -32.33
CA SER A 130 18.46 -11.78 -31.80
C SER A 130 18.33 -13.28 -31.61
#